data_AF-A0A150H1K6-F1
#
_entry.id   AF-A0A150H1K6-F1
#
_cell.length_a   1.000
_cell.length_b   1.000
_cell.length_c   1.000
_cell.angle_alpha   90.00
_cell.angle_beta   90.00
_cell.angle_gamma   90.00
#
_symmetry.space_group_name_H-M   'P 1'
#
loop_
_entity.id
_entity.type
_entity.pdbx_description
1 polymer ?
#
loop_
_entity_poly.entity_id
_entity_poly.type
_entity_poly.pdbx_seq_one_letter_code
_entity_poly.pdbx_strand_id
1 'polypeptide(L)'
;MAHTRATLPDSTNVDASKAFVDSVRSACRLQLLQHSGSAGTVGGVSVGDLLGWAFTGAPSVLSDPELKGQVLRLSAAALEAMLSSGQLYTDSEDNVLLLLAEWLQANPQTAPEDRERLCKQVRLCQLSDSYLMHILPLLDWFPLSAANWRHLVQYRMELEGPKRSRLALAASGAYDCSSPWYRGVPRPQSRWDRGKEHTWAIKREALVAAVTTGQLGSRVDVVFSKTRSAKLC
;
A
#
# COMPACT_ATOMS: atom_id res chain seq x y z
N MET A 1 15.93 -13.53 35.17
CA MET A 1 14.90 -13.13 34.20
C MET A 1 14.62 -14.33 33.30
N ALA A 2 13.45 -14.95 33.45
CA ALA A 2 13.08 -16.14 32.69
C ALA A 2 12.69 -15.74 31.25
N HIS A 3 13.45 -16.18 30.26
CA HIS A 3 13.02 -16.11 28.86
C HIS A 3 12.01 -17.22 28.62
N THR A 4 10.73 -16.85 28.65
CA THR A 4 9.62 -17.73 28.26
C THR A 4 9.79 -18.07 26.80
N ARG A 5 10.27 -19.28 26.52
CA ARG A 5 10.50 -19.80 25.17
C ARG A 5 9.11 -20.08 24.57
N ALA A 6 8.62 -19.18 23.71
CA ALA A 6 7.36 -19.38 23.02
C ALA A 6 7.48 -20.64 22.13
N THR A 7 6.77 -21.70 22.50
CA THR A 7 6.62 -22.92 21.72
C THR A 7 5.90 -22.59 20.42
N LEU A 8 6.46 -23.04 19.28
CA LEU A 8 5.83 -22.88 17.97
C LEU A 8 4.41 -23.49 17.99
N PRO A 9 3.38 -22.78 17.50
CA PRO A 9 2.03 -23.32 17.42
C PRO A 9 1.98 -24.53 16.48
N ASP A 10 1.17 -25.52 16.84
CA ASP A 10 0.91 -26.70 16.02
C ASP A 10 0.25 -26.29 14.69
N SER A 11 0.71 -26.86 13.57
CA SER A 11 0.42 -26.38 12.21
C SER A 11 -1.04 -26.57 11.78
N THR A 12 -1.84 -27.29 12.57
CA THR A 12 -3.25 -27.56 12.34
C THR A 12 -4.17 -26.43 12.82
N ASN A 13 -3.69 -25.53 13.68
CA ASN A 13 -4.47 -24.42 14.21
C ASN A 13 -4.14 -23.10 13.49
N VAL A 14 -4.96 -22.78 12.49
CA VAL A 14 -4.82 -21.59 11.63
C VAL A 14 -4.89 -20.29 12.44
N ASP A 15 -5.76 -20.22 13.45
CA ASP A 15 -5.92 -19.02 14.27
C ASP A 15 -4.72 -18.78 15.19
N ALA A 16 -4.20 -19.85 15.81
CA ALA A 16 -2.99 -19.76 16.63
C ALA A 16 -1.76 -19.38 15.81
N SER A 17 -1.64 -19.94 14.59
CA SER A 17 -0.57 -19.60 13.66
C SER A 17 -0.64 -18.13 13.22
N LYS A 18 -1.85 -17.63 12.92
CA LYS A 18 -2.06 -16.22 12.57
C LYS A 18 -1.70 -15.29 13.73
N ALA A 19 -2.18 -15.57 14.95
CA ALA A 19 -1.88 -14.77 16.13
C ALA A 19 -0.36 -14.73 16.42
N PHE A 20 0.33 -15.85 16.23
CA PHE A 20 1.78 -15.91 16.33
C PHE A 20 2.46 -15.02 15.28
N VAL A 21 2.09 -15.13 14.00
CA VAL A 21 2.66 -14.30 12.92
C VAL A 21 2.41 -12.82 13.18
N ASP A 22 1.21 -12.45 13.62
CA ASP A 22 0.87 -11.05 13.93
C ASP A 22 1.67 -10.53 15.14
N SER A 23 1.91 -11.39 16.15
CA SER A 23 2.80 -11.08 17.28
C SER A 23 4.24 -10.87 16.83
N VAL A 24 4.76 -11.72 15.94
CA VAL A 24 6.12 -11.58 15.38
C VAL A 24 6.22 -10.29 14.57
N ARG A 25 5.24 -10.00 13.71
CA ARG A 25 5.18 -8.73 12.97
C ARG A 25 5.16 -7.53 13.90
N SER A 26 4.38 -7.57 14.98
CA SER A 26 4.33 -6.50 15.98
C SER A 26 5.69 -6.27 16.63
N ALA A 27 6.35 -7.34 17.08
CA ALA A 27 7.69 -7.25 17.66
C ALA A 27 8.73 -6.72 16.65
N CYS A 28 8.68 -7.18 15.39
CA CYS A 28 9.53 -6.68 14.32
C CYS A 28 9.32 -5.19 14.05
N ARG A 29 8.07 -4.71 14.01
CA ARG A 29 7.77 -3.28 13.82
C ARG A 29 8.41 -2.43 14.92
N LEU A 30 8.29 -2.84 16.18
CA LEU A 30 8.89 -2.12 17.31
C LEU A 30 10.42 -2.07 17.22
N GLN A 31 11.06 -3.18 16.86
CA GLN A 31 12.50 -3.23 16.66
C GLN A 31 12.96 -2.37 15.47
N LEU A 32 12.25 -2.44 14.34
CA LEU A 32 12.58 -1.66 13.15
C LEU A 32 12.42 -0.15 13.39
N LEU A 33 11.44 0.27 14.18
CA LEU A 33 11.30 1.67 14.58
C LEU A 33 12.52 2.16 15.37
N GLN A 34 13.04 1.33 16.29
CA GLN A 34 14.22 1.66 17.10
C GLN A 34 15.50 1.71 16.26
N HIS A 35 15.57 0.98 15.15
CA HIS A 35 16.78 0.84 14.31
C HIS A 35 16.66 1.44 12.91
N SER A 36 15.63 2.24 12.65
CA SER A 36 15.27 2.80 11.34
C SER A 36 16.28 3.76 10.71
N GLY A 37 17.41 4.03 11.36
CA GLY A 37 18.49 4.89 10.85
C GLY A 37 19.50 4.20 9.93
N SER A 38 19.55 2.86 9.88
CA SER A 38 20.56 2.12 9.11
C SER A 38 19.92 1.31 7.98
N ALA A 39 19.96 1.84 6.76
CA ALA A 39 19.67 1.07 5.56
C ALA A 39 20.72 -0.03 5.40
N GLY A 40 20.36 -1.26 5.73
CA GLY A 40 21.28 -2.41 5.73
C GLY A 40 20.56 -3.72 5.44
N THR A 41 21.32 -4.81 5.54
CA THR A 41 20.79 -6.18 5.47
C THR A 41 20.82 -6.78 6.88
N VAL A 42 19.75 -7.49 7.25
CA VAL A 42 19.67 -8.24 8.51
C VAL A 42 19.55 -9.71 8.14
N GLY A 43 20.60 -10.50 8.41
CA GLY A 43 20.61 -11.93 8.07
C GLY A 43 20.45 -12.22 6.57
N GLY A 44 20.91 -11.32 5.70
CA GLY A 44 20.77 -11.46 4.24
C GLY A 44 19.43 -10.98 3.67
N VAL A 45 18.47 -10.60 4.51
CA VAL A 45 17.19 -9.99 4.08
C VAL A 45 17.34 -8.47 4.07
N SER A 46 16.84 -7.82 3.02
CA SER A 46 16.83 -6.36 2.96
C SER A 46 15.90 -5.78 4.02
N VAL A 47 16.30 -4.68 4.68
CA VAL A 47 15.42 -3.99 5.64
C VAL A 47 14.10 -3.57 5.00
N GLY A 48 14.12 -3.21 3.70
CA GLY A 48 12.91 -2.89 2.93
C GLY A 48 11.93 -4.06 2.83
N ASP A 49 12.40 -5.27 2.54
CA ASP A 49 11.55 -6.46 2.47
C ASP A 49 10.98 -6.84 3.84
N LEU A 50 11.80 -6.69 4.90
CA LEU A 50 11.37 -6.85 6.29
C LEU A 50 10.27 -5.86 6.67
N LEU A 51 10.42 -4.59 6.28
CA LEU A 51 9.42 -3.55 6.50
C LEU A 51 8.14 -3.82 5.69
N GLY A 52 8.26 -4.18 4.40
CA GLY A 52 7.12 -4.53 3.56
C GLY A 52 6.33 -5.73 4.11
N TRP A 53 7.04 -6.74 4.65
CA TRP A 53 6.41 -7.88 5.31
C TRP A 53 5.75 -7.51 6.65
N ALA A 54 6.39 -6.65 7.44
CA ALA A 54 5.90 -6.24 8.75
C ALA A 54 4.69 -5.31 8.65
N PHE A 55 4.69 -4.40 7.68
CA PHE A 55 3.61 -3.47 7.35
C PHE A 55 2.80 -3.99 6.15
N THR A 56 2.20 -5.18 6.34
CA THR A 56 1.45 -6.04 5.41
C THR A 56 0.86 -5.42 4.14
N GLY A 57 0.34 -4.19 4.16
CA GLY A 57 -0.02 -3.47 2.96
C GLY A 57 -0.48 -2.03 3.23
N ALA A 58 -0.44 -1.18 2.20
CA ALA A 58 -0.83 0.22 2.32
C ALA A 58 -2.29 0.41 2.80
N PRO A 59 -3.30 -0.34 2.29
CA PRO A 59 -4.68 -0.22 2.79
C PRO A 59 -4.82 -0.57 4.27
N SER A 60 -4.12 -1.62 4.73
CA SER A 60 -4.13 -2.03 6.14
C SER A 60 -3.53 -0.96 7.04
N VAL A 61 -2.40 -0.37 6.61
CA VAL A 61 -1.74 0.72 7.34
C VAL A 61 -2.65 1.95 7.42
N LEU A 62 -3.31 2.32 6.31
CA LEU A 62 -4.20 3.48 6.29
C LEU A 62 -5.47 3.29 7.12
N SER A 63 -5.95 2.05 7.24
CA SER A 63 -7.20 1.71 7.96
C SER A 63 -7.01 1.52 9.47
N ASP A 64 -5.79 1.23 9.93
CA ASP A 64 -5.46 0.98 11.33
C ASP A 64 -4.64 2.16 11.90
N PRO A 65 -5.20 2.96 12.82
CA PRO A 65 -4.52 4.12 13.40
C PRO A 65 -3.20 3.80 14.11
N GLU A 66 -3.08 2.61 14.71
CA GLU A 66 -1.86 2.21 15.40
C GLU A 66 -0.75 1.92 14.37
N LEU A 67 -1.08 1.16 13.33
CA LEU A 67 -0.16 0.90 12.21
C LEU A 67 0.23 2.19 11.49
N LYS A 68 -0.75 3.06 11.21
CA LYS A 68 -0.52 4.38 10.63
C LYS A 68 0.47 5.17 11.50
N GLY A 69 0.20 5.29 12.80
CA GLY A 69 1.07 5.99 13.74
C GLY A 69 2.49 5.43 13.81
N GLN A 70 2.66 4.11 13.62
CA GLN A 70 3.98 3.49 13.50
C GLN A 70 4.69 3.89 12.19
N VAL A 71 4.01 3.81 11.04
CA VAL A 71 4.60 4.20 9.75
C VAL A 71 4.98 5.68 9.71
N LEU A 72 4.15 6.56 10.28
CA LEU A 72 4.42 8.01 10.33
C LEU A 72 5.69 8.37 11.13
N ARG A 73 6.16 7.47 12.03
CA ARG A 73 7.40 7.64 12.80
C ARG A 73 8.65 7.06 12.11
N LEU A 74 8.50 6.39 10.97
CA LEU A 74 9.65 5.89 10.22
C LEU A 74 10.49 7.05 9.70
N SER A 75 11.80 6.85 9.64
CA SER A 75 12.70 7.76 8.93
C SER A 75 12.40 7.77 7.42
N ALA A 76 12.83 8.82 6.71
CA ALA A 76 12.69 8.90 5.26
C ALA A 76 13.37 7.69 4.56
N ALA A 77 14.56 7.29 5.02
CA ALA A 77 15.29 6.15 4.47
C ALA A 77 14.55 4.82 4.69
N ALA A 78 13.95 4.61 5.86
CA ALA A 78 13.18 3.41 6.15
C ALA A 78 11.89 3.36 5.32
N LEU A 79 11.19 4.49 5.19
CA LEU A 79 10.02 4.58 4.33
C LEU A 79 10.39 4.34 2.86
N GLU A 80 11.48 4.93 2.37
CA GLU A 80 11.99 4.72 1.01
C GLU A 80 12.27 3.23 0.78
N ALA A 81 12.96 2.56 1.71
CA ALA A 81 13.23 1.13 1.63
C ALA A 81 11.93 0.29 1.61
N MET A 82 10.95 0.63 2.44
CA MET A 82 9.64 -0.04 2.46
C MET A 82 8.89 0.13 1.14
N LEU A 83 8.85 1.35 0.59
CA LEU A 83 8.21 1.66 -0.69
C LEU A 83 8.96 1.04 -1.88
N SER A 84 10.28 0.93 -1.80
CA SER A 84 11.11 0.28 -2.83
C SER A 84 10.94 -1.24 -2.82
N SER A 85 10.51 -1.81 -1.69
CA SER A 85 10.38 -3.25 -1.52
C SER A 85 9.38 -3.86 -2.50
N GLY A 86 9.69 -5.08 -2.93
CA GLY A 86 8.76 -5.92 -3.68
C GLY A 86 7.65 -6.52 -2.81
N GLN A 87 7.70 -6.33 -1.49
CA GLN A 87 6.84 -6.99 -0.51
C GLN A 87 5.71 -6.10 0.04
N LEU A 88 5.72 -4.79 -0.25
CA LEU A 88 4.62 -3.91 0.14
C LEU A 88 3.40 -4.22 -0.73
N TYR A 89 2.37 -4.82 -0.12
CA TYR A 89 1.15 -5.12 -0.83
C TYR A 89 0.25 -3.88 -0.95
N THR A 90 -0.39 -3.72 -2.11
CA THR A 90 -1.44 -2.73 -2.30
C THR A 90 -2.39 -3.17 -3.41
N ASP A 91 -3.64 -2.77 -3.30
CA ASP A 91 -4.66 -2.93 -4.34
C ASP A 91 -4.50 -1.89 -5.47
N SER A 92 -4.13 -0.66 -5.12
CA SER A 92 -3.88 0.47 -6.02
C SER A 92 -2.66 1.28 -5.55
N GLU A 93 -1.92 1.91 -6.47
CA GLU A 93 -0.89 2.89 -6.09
C GLU A 93 -1.50 4.16 -5.49
N ASP A 94 -2.80 4.39 -5.65
CA ASP A 94 -3.50 5.53 -5.02
C ASP A 94 -3.32 5.49 -3.49
N ASN A 95 -3.39 4.29 -2.91
CA ASN A 95 -3.18 4.08 -1.47
C ASN A 95 -1.71 4.29 -1.06
N VAL A 96 -0.75 4.03 -1.96
CA VAL A 96 0.66 4.32 -1.71
C VAL A 96 0.91 5.82 -1.75
N LEU A 97 0.32 6.53 -2.73
CA LEU A 97 0.41 7.98 -2.83
C LEU A 97 -0.25 8.67 -1.62
N LEU A 98 -1.41 8.19 -1.19
CA LEU A 98 -2.09 8.68 0.01
C LEU A 98 -1.26 8.44 1.27
N LEU A 99 -0.67 7.24 1.42
CA LEU A 99 0.23 6.94 2.53
C LEU A 99 1.44 7.87 2.57
N LEU A 100 2.03 8.17 1.40
CA LEU A 100 3.14 9.11 1.29
C LEU A 100 2.71 10.54 1.66
N ALA A 101 1.54 10.98 1.20
CA ALA A 101 1.01 12.30 1.54
C ALA A 101 0.81 12.47 3.05
N GLU A 102 0.22 11.48 3.71
CA GLU A 102 0.04 11.43 5.16
C GLU A 102 1.37 11.46 5.92
N TRP A 103 2.38 10.72 5.42
CA TRP A 103 3.71 10.73 6.00
C TRP A 103 4.41 12.07 5.86
N LEU A 104 4.33 12.73 4.69
CA LEU A 104 4.90 14.05 4.45
C LEU A 104 4.22 15.12 5.31
N GLN A 105 2.90 15.02 5.49
CA GLN A 105 2.15 15.90 6.37
C GLN A 105 2.59 15.76 7.84
N ALA A 106 2.87 14.53 8.30
CA ALA A 106 3.38 14.27 9.64
C ALA A 106 4.87 14.64 9.81
N ASN A 107 5.63 14.73 8.71
CA ASN A 107 7.07 15.02 8.72
C ASN A 107 7.42 16.26 7.86
N PRO A 108 6.91 17.45 8.20
CA PRO A 108 7.11 18.67 7.42
C PRO A 108 8.57 19.17 7.41
N GLN A 109 9.42 18.67 8.31
CA GLN A 109 10.85 18.95 8.38
C GLN A 109 11.68 18.14 7.37
N THR A 110 11.08 17.21 6.63
CA THR A 110 11.81 16.34 5.69
C THR A 110 12.50 17.16 4.61
N ALA A 111 13.79 16.89 4.38
CA ALA A 111 14.59 17.56 3.37
C ALA A 111 13.99 17.39 1.96
N PRO A 112 14.08 18.40 1.08
CA PRO A 112 13.49 18.33 -0.26
C PRO A 112 14.02 17.16 -1.09
N GLU A 113 15.31 16.81 -0.93
CA GLU A 113 15.94 15.66 -1.59
C GLU A 113 15.30 14.33 -1.16
N ASP A 114 15.02 14.17 0.14
CA ASP A 114 14.35 12.99 0.68
C ASP A 114 12.91 12.88 0.18
N ARG A 115 12.20 14.02 0.12
CA ARG A 115 10.84 14.05 -0.45
C ARG A 115 10.86 13.62 -1.91
N GLU A 116 11.82 14.11 -2.69
CA GLU A 116 11.95 13.74 -4.09
C GLU A 116 12.23 12.24 -4.26
N ARG A 117 13.17 11.70 -3.47
CA ARG A 117 13.48 10.26 -3.45
C ARG A 117 12.26 9.41 -3.11
N LEU A 118 11.48 9.82 -2.11
CA LEU A 118 10.24 9.14 -1.72
C LEU A 118 9.18 9.20 -2.82
N CYS A 119 8.97 10.37 -3.43
CA CYS A 119 8.01 10.54 -4.53
C CYS A 119 8.37 9.66 -5.74
N LYS A 120 9.67 9.45 -6.01
CA LYS A 120 10.16 8.55 -7.07
C LYS A 120 9.77 7.08 -6.85
N GLN A 121 9.38 6.67 -5.65
CA GLN A 121 8.99 5.28 -5.36
C GLN A 121 7.54 4.93 -5.73
N VAL A 122 6.70 5.93 -6.04
CA VAL A 122 5.29 5.71 -6.42
C VAL A 122 5.21 5.25 -7.88
N ARG A 123 4.48 4.18 -8.19
CA ARG A 123 4.38 3.72 -9.59
C ARG A 123 3.27 4.47 -10.32
N LEU A 124 3.57 5.69 -10.77
CA LEU A 124 2.58 6.60 -11.37
C LEU A 124 1.76 5.99 -12.53
N CYS A 125 2.34 5.09 -13.33
CA CYS A 125 1.60 4.37 -14.37
C CYS A 125 0.48 3.44 -13.84
N GLN A 126 0.53 3.06 -12.56
CA GLN A 126 -0.44 2.20 -11.88
C GLN A 126 -1.42 2.98 -11.00
N LEU A 127 -1.37 4.32 -11.01
CA LEU A 127 -2.42 5.15 -10.42
C LEU A 127 -3.73 4.99 -11.21
N SER A 128 -4.86 5.20 -10.53
CA SER A 128 -6.15 5.31 -11.21
C SER A 128 -6.21 6.59 -12.06
N ASP A 129 -7.13 6.60 -13.03
CA ASP A 129 -7.34 7.77 -13.88
C ASP A 129 -7.67 9.02 -13.07
N SER A 130 -8.48 8.87 -12.01
CA SER A 130 -8.84 9.94 -11.10
C SER A 130 -7.61 10.56 -10.45
N TYR A 131 -6.72 9.73 -9.91
CA TYR A 131 -5.52 10.23 -9.26
C TYR A 131 -4.52 10.81 -10.26
N LEU A 132 -4.27 10.12 -11.37
CA LEU A 132 -3.29 10.56 -12.35
C LEU A 132 -3.71 11.86 -13.06
N MET A 133 -4.98 11.99 -13.43
CA MET A 133 -5.46 13.11 -14.25
C MET A 133 -5.91 14.31 -13.43
N HIS A 134 -6.45 14.08 -12.22
CA HIS A 134 -7.09 15.14 -11.44
C HIS A 134 -6.38 15.47 -10.13
N ILE A 135 -5.82 14.47 -9.43
CA ILE A 135 -5.20 14.71 -8.12
C ILE A 135 -3.74 15.11 -8.28
N LEU A 136 -2.95 14.31 -9.01
CA LEU A 136 -1.50 14.47 -9.12
C LEU A 136 -1.07 15.87 -9.60
N PRO A 137 -1.73 16.51 -10.60
CA PRO A 137 -1.39 17.87 -11.02
C PRO A 137 -1.66 18.96 -9.98
N LEU A 138 -2.47 18.68 -8.96
CA LEU A 138 -2.82 19.60 -7.90
C LEU A 138 -1.90 19.48 -6.68
N LEU A 139 -1.00 18.48 -6.65
CA LEU A 139 -0.08 18.26 -5.54
C LEU A 139 1.18 19.12 -5.71
N ASP A 140 1.23 20.25 -5.01
CA ASP A 140 2.34 21.20 -5.02
C ASP A 140 3.65 20.62 -4.45
N TRP A 141 3.55 19.66 -3.54
CA TRP A 141 4.68 18.96 -2.93
C TRP A 141 5.24 17.82 -3.79
N PHE A 142 4.54 17.40 -4.85
CA PHE A 142 4.99 16.30 -5.70
C PHE A 142 5.91 16.84 -6.81
N PRO A 143 7.15 16.34 -6.96
CA PRO A 143 8.16 16.89 -7.87
C PRO A 143 7.93 16.44 -9.32
N LEU A 144 6.75 16.71 -9.87
CA LEU A 144 6.37 16.34 -11.23
C LEU A 144 6.04 17.58 -12.04
N SER A 145 6.89 17.90 -13.03
CA SER A 145 6.62 19.00 -13.94
C SER A 145 5.43 18.70 -14.85
N ALA A 146 4.72 19.74 -15.29
CA ALA A 146 3.59 19.57 -16.21
C ALA A 146 3.99 18.90 -17.54
N ALA A 147 5.22 19.12 -18.02
CA ALA A 147 5.76 18.44 -19.20
C ALA A 147 5.95 16.94 -18.96
N ASN A 148 6.54 16.57 -17.81
CA ASN A 148 6.73 15.19 -17.43
C ASN A 148 5.40 14.47 -17.20
N TRP A 149 4.45 15.11 -16.51
CA TRP A 149 3.09 14.59 -16.34
C TRP A 149 2.41 14.28 -17.69
N ARG A 150 2.44 15.20 -18.66
CA ARG A 150 1.87 14.96 -20.00
C ARG A 150 2.54 13.77 -20.70
N HIS A 151 3.87 13.69 -20.61
CA HIS A 151 4.60 12.54 -21.15
C HIS A 151 4.17 11.23 -20.47
N LEU A 152 4.01 11.23 -19.15
CA LEU A 152 3.58 10.07 -18.39
C LEU A 152 2.16 9.61 -18.76
N VAL A 153 1.23 10.55 -18.96
CA VAL A 153 -0.13 10.26 -19.43
C VAL A 153 -0.07 9.60 -20.81
N GLN A 154 0.67 10.17 -21.77
CA GLN A 154 0.85 9.57 -23.10
C GLN A 154 1.49 8.18 -23.02
N TYR A 155 2.53 8.06 -22.21
CA TYR A 155 3.28 6.82 -22.00
C TYR A 155 2.41 5.70 -21.41
N ARG A 156 1.50 6.03 -20.48
CA ARG A 156 0.55 5.07 -19.89
C ARG A 156 -0.54 4.63 -20.86
N MET A 157 -1.03 5.54 -21.71
CA MET A 157 -2.06 5.23 -22.71
C MET A 157 -1.56 4.27 -23.80
N GLU A 158 -0.26 4.29 -24.09
CA GLU A 158 0.35 3.32 -24.99
C GLU A 158 0.54 1.97 -24.27
N LEU A 159 -0.30 1.00 -24.63
CA LEU A 159 -0.15 -0.40 -24.24
C LEU A 159 1.25 -0.92 -24.59
N GLU A 160 1.72 -1.92 -23.82
CA GLU A 160 3.03 -2.54 -24.05
C GLU A 160 3.25 -2.86 -25.53
N GLY A 161 4.35 -2.37 -26.10
CA GLY A 161 4.60 -2.49 -27.52
C GLY A 161 5.62 -1.52 -28.08
N PRO A 162 5.90 -1.59 -29.41
CA PRO A 162 6.96 -0.82 -30.05
C PRO A 162 6.73 0.69 -29.99
N LYS A 163 5.48 1.16 -29.85
CA LYS A 163 5.18 2.59 -29.66
C LYS A 163 5.66 3.11 -28.32
N ARG A 164 5.40 2.38 -27.22
CA ARG A 164 5.89 2.73 -25.88
C ARG A 164 7.41 2.73 -25.82
N SER A 165 8.08 1.77 -26.47
CA SER A 165 9.55 1.75 -26.58
C SER A 165 10.09 2.95 -27.37
N ARG A 166 9.43 3.36 -28.46
CA ARG A 166 9.81 4.57 -29.20
C ARG A 166 9.63 5.83 -28.37
N LEU A 167 8.55 5.93 -27.59
CA LEU A 167 8.33 7.05 -26.67
C LEU A 167 9.42 7.10 -25.59
N ALA A 168 9.78 5.95 -24.99
CA ALA A 168 10.88 5.88 -24.04
C ALA A 168 12.23 6.29 -24.67
N LEU A 169 12.49 5.84 -25.91
CA LEU A 169 13.72 6.20 -26.62
C LEU A 169 13.75 7.70 -26.97
N ALA A 170 12.64 8.27 -27.41
CA ALA A 170 12.53 9.70 -27.70
C ALA A 170 12.62 10.58 -26.44
N ALA A 171 12.21 10.03 -25.29
CA ALA A 171 12.34 10.65 -23.98
C ALA A 171 13.72 10.46 -23.33
N SER A 172 14.60 9.65 -23.91
CA SER A 172 15.92 9.35 -23.37
C SER A 172 16.73 10.62 -23.15
N GLY A 173 17.26 10.80 -21.94
CA GLY A 173 18.00 11.99 -21.52
C GLY A 173 17.13 13.17 -21.06
N ALA A 174 15.83 13.18 -21.38
CA ALA A 174 14.87 14.17 -20.85
C ALA A 174 14.12 13.64 -19.63
N TYR A 175 13.72 12.36 -19.65
CA TYR A 175 13.02 11.70 -18.56
C TYR A 175 13.67 10.36 -18.23
N ASP A 176 13.71 10.03 -16.93
CA ASP A 176 14.17 8.72 -16.48
C ASP A 176 13.04 7.70 -16.58
N CYS A 177 12.88 7.09 -17.75
CA CYS A 177 11.91 6.01 -17.96
C CYS A 177 12.24 4.71 -17.20
N SER A 178 13.39 4.63 -16.52
CA SER A 178 13.74 3.51 -15.63
C SER A 178 13.23 3.72 -14.19
N SER A 179 12.81 4.94 -13.87
CA SER A 179 12.17 5.29 -12.59
C SER A 179 10.93 4.44 -12.33
N PRO A 180 10.64 4.10 -11.06
CA PRO A 180 9.41 3.41 -10.68
C PRO A 180 8.13 4.09 -11.20
N TRP A 181 8.15 5.40 -11.46
CA TRP A 181 7.06 6.15 -12.10
C TRP A 181 6.50 5.48 -13.35
N TYR A 182 7.38 4.94 -14.20
CA TYR A 182 7.01 4.36 -15.50
C TYR A 182 6.76 2.84 -15.45
N ARG A 183 6.87 2.24 -14.27
CA ARG A 183 6.76 0.79 -14.10
C ARG A 183 5.34 0.34 -14.42
N GLY A 184 5.21 -0.51 -15.44
CA GLY A 184 3.93 -1.08 -15.86
C GLY A 184 3.43 -2.24 -14.98
N VAL A 185 4.26 -2.74 -14.08
CA VAL A 185 3.93 -3.89 -13.23
C VAL A 185 3.32 -3.40 -11.92
N PRO A 186 2.09 -3.83 -11.56
CA PRO A 186 1.49 -3.52 -10.28
C PRO A 186 2.29 -4.11 -9.12
N ARG A 187 2.15 -3.54 -7.92
CA ARG A 187 2.64 -4.16 -6.68
C ARG A 187 1.88 -5.45 -6.41
N PRO A 188 2.42 -6.37 -5.57
CA PRO A 188 1.65 -7.52 -5.14
C PRO A 188 0.31 -7.06 -4.55
N GLN A 189 -0.78 -7.61 -5.06
CA GLN A 189 -2.09 -7.24 -4.58
C GLN A 189 -2.33 -7.86 -3.21
N SER A 190 -2.64 -7.00 -2.23
CA SER A 190 -3.07 -7.47 -0.93
C SER A 190 -4.36 -8.25 -1.15
N ARG A 191 -4.34 -9.56 -0.91
CA ARG A 191 -5.56 -10.37 -0.85
C ARG A 191 -5.95 -10.50 0.61
N TRP A 192 -6.31 -9.38 1.22
CA TRP A 192 -6.79 -9.30 2.61
C TRP A 192 -8.09 -10.06 2.83
N ASP A 193 -8.74 -10.45 1.72
CA ASP A 193 -9.94 -11.24 1.56
C ASP A 193 -9.68 -12.75 1.34
N ARG A 194 -8.46 -13.20 1.04
CA ARG A 194 -8.21 -14.62 0.71
C ARG A 194 -8.55 -15.50 1.91
N GLY A 195 -9.64 -16.27 1.79
CA GLY A 195 -10.14 -17.15 2.84
C GLY A 195 -11.04 -16.48 3.88
N LYS A 196 -11.40 -15.20 3.73
CA LYS A 196 -12.45 -14.57 4.53
C LYS A 196 -13.76 -14.64 3.78
N GLU A 197 -14.75 -15.32 4.35
CA GLU A 197 -16.13 -15.15 3.91
C GLU A 197 -16.56 -13.72 4.23
N HIS A 198 -16.87 -12.95 3.20
CA HIS A 198 -17.53 -11.66 3.39
C HIS A 198 -18.99 -11.93 3.77
N THR A 199 -19.31 -11.78 5.06
CA THR A 199 -20.66 -11.99 5.61
C THR A 199 -21.62 -10.83 5.34
N TRP A 200 -21.16 -9.79 4.64
CA TRP A 200 -22.02 -8.69 4.23
C TRP A 200 -22.50 -8.94 2.80
N ALA A 201 -23.81 -9.12 2.64
CA ALA A 201 -24.48 -9.18 1.36
C ALA A 201 -25.65 -8.20 1.37
N ILE A 202 -25.74 -7.36 0.35
CA ILE A 202 -26.93 -6.53 0.12
C ILE A 202 -27.77 -7.27 -0.91
N LYS A 203 -29.02 -7.61 -0.54
CA LYS A 203 -29.97 -8.21 -1.47
C LYS A 203 -30.24 -7.24 -2.62
N ARG A 204 -30.30 -7.75 -3.86
CA ARG A 204 -30.51 -6.92 -5.06
C ARG A 204 -31.77 -6.07 -4.94
N GLU A 205 -32.82 -6.62 -4.34
CA GLU A 205 -34.09 -5.93 -4.12
C GLU A 205 -33.93 -4.74 -3.16
N ALA A 206 -33.13 -4.89 -2.09
CA ALA A 206 -32.85 -3.82 -1.14
C ALA A 206 -32.02 -2.70 -1.78
N LEU A 207 -31.08 -3.05 -2.66
CA LEU A 207 -30.29 -2.06 -3.42
C LEU A 207 -31.17 -1.28 -4.41
N VAL A 208 -32.01 -1.98 -5.18
CA VAL A 208 -32.95 -1.34 -6.13
C VAL A 208 -33.94 -0.44 -5.40
N ALA A 209 -34.47 -0.87 -4.25
CA ALA A 209 -35.36 -0.05 -3.44
C ALA A 209 -34.67 1.24 -2.97
N ALA A 210 -33.46 1.14 -2.40
CA ALA A 210 -32.71 2.31 -1.91
C ALA A 210 -32.34 3.31 -3.01
N VAL A 211 -32.00 2.83 -4.20
CA VAL A 211 -31.68 3.68 -5.37
C VAL A 211 -32.94 4.37 -5.91
N THR A 212 -34.08 3.68 -5.91
CA THR A 212 -35.33 4.19 -6.47
C THR A 212 -36.04 5.17 -5.53
N THR A 213 -35.93 4.98 -4.21
CA THR A 213 -36.55 5.87 -3.21
C THR A 213 -35.78 7.16 -2.96
N GLY A 214 -34.61 7.36 -3.59
CA GLY A 214 -33.80 8.57 -3.41
C GLY A 214 -33.25 8.74 -1.99
N GLN A 215 -33.24 7.67 -1.17
CA GLN A 215 -32.70 7.68 0.18
C GLN A 215 -31.17 7.59 0.15
N LEU A 216 -30.50 8.61 -0.39
CA LEU A 216 -29.03 8.72 -0.30
C LEU A 216 -28.53 9.08 1.11
N GLY A 217 -29.42 9.32 2.08
CA GLY A 217 -29.08 9.73 3.45
C GLY A 217 -29.52 8.79 4.57
N SER A 218 -30.34 7.76 4.31
CA SER A 218 -30.77 6.82 5.35
C SER A 218 -30.03 5.50 5.23
N ARG A 219 -29.30 5.16 6.29
CA ARG A 219 -28.57 3.92 6.51
C ARG A 219 -29.37 2.71 6.01
N VAL A 220 -28.92 2.09 4.92
CA VAL A 220 -29.47 0.81 4.45
C VAL A 220 -29.19 -0.23 5.53
N ASP A 221 -30.22 -0.89 6.03
CA ASP A 221 -30.08 -1.96 7.02
C ASP A 221 -29.29 -3.13 6.40
N VAL A 222 -27.98 -3.13 6.67
CA VAL A 222 -27.09 -4.23 6.29
C VAL A 222 -27.45 -5.42 7.17
N VAL A 223 -28.03 -6.45 6.56
CA VAL A 223 -28.33 -7.71 7.24
C VAL A 223 -27.01 -8.45 7.47
N PHE A 224 -26.54 -8.47 8.71
CA PHE A 224 -25.42 -9.32 9.11
C PHE A 224 -25.93 -10.75 9.34
N SER A 225 -25.67 -11.66 8.42
CA SER A 225 -25.90 -13.08 8.66
C SER A 225 -24.81 -13.64 9.57
N LYS A 226 -25.15 -13.86 10.85
CA LYS A 226 -24.35 -14.70 11.75
C LYS A 226 -24.59 -16.17 11.39
N THR A 227 -23.76 -16.75 10.53
CA THR A 227 -23.62 -18.20 10.44
C THR A 227 -22.86 -18.69 11.68
N ARG A 228 -23.60 -19.18 12.68
CA ARG A 228 -23.01 -20.03 13.73
C ARG A 228 -22.69 -21.38 13.08
N SER A 229 -21.41 -21.71 12.93
CA SER A 229 -20.99 -23.08 12.63
C SER A 229 -21.52 -24.01 13.72
N ALA A 230 -22.56 -24.78 13.40
CA ALA A 230 -22.94 -25.94 14.16
C ALA A 230 -21.83 -26.99 13.97
N LYS A 231 -21.25 -27.44 15.09
CA LYS A 231 -20.39 -28.64 15.12
C LYS A 231 -21.25 -29.83 14.70
N LEU A 232 -20.88 -30.51 13.61
CA LEU A 232 -21.34 -31.85 13.33
C LEU A 232 -20.55 -32.81 14.22
N CYS A 233 -21.28 -33.57 15.04
CA CYS A 233 -20.80 -34.72 15.78
C CYS A 233 -20.37 -35.86 14.84
#